data_AF-A0A7V7WJ93-F1
#
_entry.id   AF-A0A7V7WJ93-F1
#
_cell.length_a   1.000
_cell.length_b   1.000
_cell.length_c   1.000
_cell.angle_alpha   90.00
_cell.angle_beta   90.00
_cell.angle_gamma   90.00
#
_symmetry.space_group_name_H-M   'P 1'
#
loop_
_entity.id
_entity.type
_entity.pdbx_description
1 polymer ?
#
loop_
_entity_poly.entity_id
_entity_poly.type
_entity_poly.pdbx_seq_one_letter_code
_entity_poly.pdbx_strand_id
1 'polypeptide(L)'
;MHRVLARPAAPALVLGLPEIPGLGPDEARELREIYRETDPQLRDAALLALGLRLEQGDRLEAAAGVYAAIVGGDREGPLQQGSGVESSSDRVGANLVFALPTQRDPNQNAGSASRRRAGLQLEALQGRGAFGARAEGLLRRFARQAADPRVIAPMMVGSVAFGIARNAALGRLLGSARASAFTRGWGAYLAAGGIGFGVELPAFVLSARAMGGAQRPLGQDFLGAGLTLGALKAFGWGGQAARRAAGDRVLLKDLARPLPAVAGFSGLALAHKLEEGLGLRPHSDAGTFLADTLAAYLSLGVGGRLGQALLGRRFAGRQAELQVRAERAAETRLQARLE
;
A
#
# COMPACT_ATOMS: atom_id res chain seq x y z
N MET A 1 4.18 -46.26 -2.25
CA MET A 1 3.62 -44.90 -2.06
C MET A 1 3.34 -44.69 -0.58
N HIS A 2 4.31 -44.16 0.18
CA HIS A 2 4.13 -43.88 1.60
C HIS A 2 3.63 -42.44 1.79
N ARG A 3 2.36 -42.30 2.16
CA ARG A 3 1.78 -41.04 2.63
C ARG A 3 2.35 -40.80 4.04
N VAL A 4 3.38 -39.98 4.15
CA VAL A 4 3.87 -39.48 5.45
C VAL A 4 2.77 -38.59 6.02
N LEU A 5 1.98 -39.12 6.95
CA LEU A 5 1.01 -38.36 7.71
C LEU A 5 1.80 -37.39 8.59
N ALA A 6 1.76 -36.11 8.22
CA ALA A 6 2.32 -35.04 9.05
C ALA A 6 1.64 -35.08 10.42
N ARG A 7 2.44 -35.33 11.46
CA ARG A 7 2.02 -35.30 12.86
C ARG A 7 1.45 -33.90 13.14
N PRO A 8 0.20 -33.75 13.62
CA PRO A 8 -0.31 -32.44 14.00
C PRO A 8 0.60 -31.88 15.10
N ALA A 9 1.12 -30.67 14.89
CA ALA A 9 1.89 -29.96 15.90
C ALA A 9 1.02 -29.82 17.15
N ALA A 10 1.56 -30.22 18.31
CA ALA A 10 0.86 -30.06 19.58
C ALA A 10 0.50 -28.58 19.79
N PRO A 11 -0.70 -28.26 20.31
CA PRO A 11 -1.15 -26.89 20.51
C PRO A 11 -0.19 -26.16 21.47
N ALA A 12 0.19 -24.93 21.11
CA ALA A 12 1.21 -24.09 21.73
C ALA A 12 0.88 -23.59 23.16
N LEU A 13 -0.04 -24.25 23.85
CA LEU A 13 -0.66 -23.81 25.11
C LEU A 13 0.26 -23.92 26.34
N VAL A 14 1.45 -24.50 26.21
CA VAL A 14 2.27 -24.90 27.36
C VAL A 14 3.20 -23.79 27.88
N LEU A 15 3.36 -22.67 27.16
CA LEU A 15 4.32 -21.61 27.56
C LEU A 15 3.69 -20.23 27.81
N GLY A 16 2.35 -20.10 27.77
CA GLY A 16 1.69 -18.80 27.94
C GLY A 16 2.14 -17.75 26.92
N LEU A 17 2.69 -18.17 25.79
CA LEU A 17 3.18 -17.26 24.76
C LEU A 17 2.00 -16.58 24.08
N PRO A 18 2.09 -15.27 23.78
CA PRO A 18 1.06 -14.61 23.01
C PRO A 18 0.92 -15.30 21.66
N GLU A 19 -0.29 -15.73 21.32
CA GLU A 19 -0.61 -16.15 19.96
C GLU A 19 -0.57 -14.91 19.08
N ILE A 20 0.50 -14.77 18.29
CA ILE A 20 0.66 -13.67 17.34
C ILE A 20 0.05 -14.13 16.00
N PRO A 21 -1.06 -13.52 15.55
CA PRO A 21 -1.69 -13.89 14.29
C PRO A 21 -0.73 -13.74 13.11
N GLY A 22 -0.79 -14.68 12.17
CA GLY A 22 -0.03 -14.60 10.93
C GLY A 22 1.47 -14.80 11.09
N LEU A 23 1.96 -15.35 12.21
CA LEU A 23 3.35 -15.82 12.37
C LEU A 23 3.54 -17.17 11.66
N GLY A 24 4.70 -17.40 11.02
CA GLY A 24 5.00 -18.64 10.33
C GLY A 24 5.62 -19.67 11.27
N PRO A 25 5.79 -20.93 10.85
CA PRO A 25 6.31 -21.99 11.72
C PRO A 25 7.75 -21.72 12.18
N ASP A 26 8.58 -21.12 11.32
CA ASP A 26 9.96 -20.79 11.63
C ASP A 26 10.05 -19.58 12.57
N GLU A 27 9.27 -18.53 12.32
CA GLU A 27 9.23 -17.38 13.23
C GLU A 27 8.59 -17.73 14.57
N ALA A 28 7.65 -18.68 14.61
CA ALA A 28 7.07 -19.16 15.86
C ALA A 28 8.09 -19.96 16.67
N ARG A 29 9.01 -20.66 16.00
CA ARG A 29 10.14 -21.32 16.66
C ARG A 29 11.12 -20.28 17.19
N GLU A 30 11.50 -19.30 16.38
CA GLU A 30 12.39 -18.22 16.81
C GLU A 30 11.80 -17.44 17.98
N LEU A 31 10.52 -17.09 17.94
CA LEU A 31 9.81 -16.43 19.04
C LEU A 31 9.92 -17.25 20.33
N ARG A 32 9.70 -18.57 20.27
CA ARG A 32 9.87 -19.46 21.42
C ARG A 32 11.29 -19.41 22.00
N GLU A 33 12.31 -19.40 21.14
CA GLU A 33 13.70 -19.28 21.60
C GLU A 33 13.98 -17.90 22.23
N ILE A 34 13.44 -16.83 21.65
CA ILE A 34 13.57 -15.47 22.22
C ILE A 34 12.94 -15.40 23.62
N TYR A 35 11.79 -16.03 23.83
CA TYR A 35 11.13 -16.03 25.15
C TYR A 35 11.84 -16.89 26.21
N ARG A 36 12.77 -17.78 25.82
CA ARG A 36 13.64 -18.49 26.75
C ARG A 36 14.78 -17.62 27.28
N GLU A 37 15.04 -16.48 26.66
CA GLU A 37 16.04 -15.54 27.13
C GLU A 37 15.66 -15.00 28.52
N THR A 38 16.60 -15.13 29.46
CA THR A 38 16.40 -14.74 30.86
C THR A 38 16.62 -13.25 31.04
N ASP A 39 17.54 -12.68 30.25
CA ASP A 39 17.80 -11.24 30.28
C ASP A 39 16.67 -10.49 29.54
N PRO A 40 15.85 -9.69 30.26
CA PRO A 40 14.75 -8.96 29.64
C PRO A 40 15.22 -7.99 28.54
N GLN A 41 16.46 -7.50 28.60
CA GLN A 41 16.98 -6.56 27.60
C GLN A 41 17.35 -7.26 26.30
N LEU A 42 18.03 -8.41 26.41
CA LEU A 42 18.35 -9.24 25.25
C LEU A 42 17.08 -9.77 24.60
N ARG A 43 16.09 -10.16 25.41
CA ARG A 43 14.77 -10.56 24.93
C ARG A 43 14.06 -9.43 24.17
N ASP A 44 13.96 -8.25 24.75
CA ASP A 44 13.29 -7.10 24.11
C ASP A 44 14.01 -6.67 22.82
N ALA A 45 15.35 -6.70 22.81
CA ALA A 45 16.15 -6.41 21.62
C ALA A 45 15.93 -7.46 20.51
N ALA A 46 15.88 -8.75 20.86
CA ALA A 46 15.63 -9.83 19.92
C ALA A 46 14.20 -9.80 19.37
N LEU A 47 13.20 -9.49 20.21
CA LEU A 47 11.82 -9.26 19.78
C LEU A 47 11.74 -8.06 18.83
N LEU A 48 12.42 -6.94 19.13
CA LEU A 48 12.46 -5.78 18.25
C LEU A 48 13.09 -6.13 16.89
N ALA A 49 14.17 -6.91 16.88
CA ALA A 49 14.80 -7.38 15.64
C ALA A 49 13.89 -8.30 14.82
N LEU A 50 13.16 -9.21 15.49
CA LEU A 50 12.15 -10.05 14.85
C LEU A 50 11.01 -9.21 14.26
N GLY A 51 10.46 -8.26 15.02
CA GLY A 51 9.42 -7.33 14.55
C GLY A 51 9.86 -6.54 13.32
N LEU A 52 11.08 -5.99 13.33
CA LEU A 52 11.64 -5.26 12.19
C LEU A 52 11.81 -6.12 10.95
N ARG A 53 12.22 -7.39 11.10
CA ARG A 53 12.36 -8.33 9.97
C ARG A 53 11.01 -8.76 9.42
N LEU A 54 10.02 -9.00 10.29
CA LEU A 54 8.64 -9.27 9.87
C LEU A 54 8.05 -8.08 9.09
N GLU A 55 8.28 -6.86 9.59
CA GLU A 55 7.88 -5.63 8.91
C GLU A 55 8.62 -5.48 7.56
N GLN A 56 9.91 -5.84 7.49
CA GLN A 56 10.67 -5.89 6.24
C GLN A 56 10.13 -6.90 5.25
N GLY A 57 9.53 -7.99 5.72
CA GLY A 57 8.82 -8.98 4.91
C GLY A 57 7.36 -8.64 4.59
N ASP A 58 6.90 -7.40 4.86
CA ASP A 58 5.50 -6.94 4.70
C ASP A 58 4.48 -7.77 5.50
N ARG A 59 4.93 -8.45 6.58
CA ARG A 59 4.08 -9.20 7.52
C ARG A 59 3.64 -8.30 8.68
N LEU A 60 2.91 -7.23 8.35
CA LEU A 60 2.63 -6.13 9.28
C LEU A 60 1.81 -6.55 10.51
N GLU A 61 0.85 -7.46 10.35
CA GLU A 61 0.05 -7.98 11.48
C GLU A 61 0.92 -8.72 12.50
N ALA A 62 1.80 -9.60 12.00
CA ALA A 62 2.76 -10.33 12.82
C ALA A 62 3.76 -9.38 13.50
N ALA A 63 4.29 -8.40 12.77
CA ALA A 63 5.18 -7.39 13.33
C ALA A 63 4.51 -6.57 14.43
N ALA A 64 3.26 -6.13 14.22
CA ALA A 64 2.48 -5.40 15.21
C ALA A 64 2.23 -6.24 16.47
N GLY A 65 1.94 -7.53 16.32
CA GLY A 65 1.81 -8.45 17.45
C GLY A 65 3.11 -8.59 18.27
N VAL A 66 4.26 -8.66 17.58
CA VAL A 66 5.58 -8.70 18.26
C VAL A 66 5.86 -7.39 19.00
N TYR A 67 5.60 -6.23 18.38
CA TYR A 67 5.79 -4.93 19.05
C TYR A 67 4.82 -4.75 20.23
N ALA A 68 3.57 -5.22 20.10
CA ALA A 68 2.60 -5.21 21.19
C ALA A 68 3.06 -6.09 22.35
N ALA A 69 3.70 -7.22 22.09
CA ALA A 69 4.29 -8.07 23.13
C ALA A 69 5.43 -7.37 23.89
N ILE A 70 6.30 -6.63 23.19
CA ILE A 70 7.36 -5.82 23.81
C ILE A 70 6.78 -4.72 24.71
N VAL A 71 5.72 -4.04 24.25
CA VAL A 71 5.07 -2.95 24.99
C VAL A 71 4.22 -3.47 26.15
N GLY A 72 3.62 -4.66 26.01
CA GLY A 72 2.74 -5.27 27.01
C GLY A 72 3.46 -6.03 28.12
N GLY A 73 4.72 -6.42 27.92
CA GLY A 73 5.49 -7.28 28.82
C GLY A 73 5.74 -6.75 30.25
N ASP A 74 5.37 -5.50 30.54
CA ASP A 74 5.46 -4.92 31.90
C ASP A 74 4.28 -5.26 32.81
N ARG A 75 3.17 -5.79 32.27
CA ARG A 75 1.95 -6.03 33.07
C ARG A 75 1.92 -7.36 33.81
N GLU A 76 2.84 -8.27 33.51
CA GLU A 76 2.98 -9.56 34.19
C GLU A 76 4.27 -9.63 35.01
N GLY A 77 4.61 -8.53 35.72
CA GLY A 77 5.37 -8.70 36.96
C GLY A 77 4.62 -9.71 37.83
N PRO A 78 5.33 -10.64 38.51
CA PRO A 78 4.72 -11.76 39.21
C PRO A 78 3.57 -11.20 40.02
N LEU A 79 2.36 -11.68 39.74
CA LEU A 79 1.17 -11.38 40.51
C LEU A 79 1.59 -11.42 41.97
N GLN A 80 1.83 -10.26 42.57
CA GLN A 80 1.74 -10.11 44.02
C GLN A 80 0.24 -10.28 44.29
N GLN A 81 -0.21 -11.53 44.18
CA GLN A 81 -1.25 -12.10 45.03
C GLN A 81 -0.69 -12.09 46.45
N GLY A 82 -0.50 -10.89 46.99
CA GLY A 82 -0.34 -10.63 48.41
C GLY A 82 -1.40 -9.59 48.72
N SER A 83 -2.61 -9.97 49.15
CA SER A 83 -2.90 -10.19 50.57
C SER A 83 -2.25 -9.10 51.43
N GLY A 84 -2.94 -7.97 51.60
CA GLY A 84 -2.38 -6.88 52.39
C GLY A 84 -3.27 -5.65 52.47
N VAL A 85 -4.55 -5.83 52.82
CA VAL A 85 -5.29 -4.77 53.52
C VAL A 85 -4.67 -4.67 54.91
N GLU A 86 -3.57 -3.92 55.06
CA GLU A 86 -3.12 -3.45 56.36
C GLU A 86 -3.04 -1.93 56.37
N SER A 87 -4.13 -1.40 56.92
CA SER A 87 -4.21 -0.15 57.66
C SER A 87 -2.89 0.24 58.34
N SER A 88 -2.28 1.34 57.93
CA SER A 88 -1.35 2.07 58.79
C SER A 88 -1.39 3.56 58.48
N SER A 89 -2.42 4.19 59.07
CA SER A 89 -2.37 5.57 59.52
C SER A 89 -1.30 5.68 60.60
N ASP A 90 -0.09 6.10 60.24
CA ASP A 90 0.81 6.92 61.07
C ASP A 90 2.23 6.86 60.50
N ARG A 91 2.66 7.95 59.85
CA ARG A 91 4.01 8.52 59.94
C ARG A 91 4.14 9.74 59.04
N VAL A 92 3.74 10.87 59.60
CA VAL A 92 4.24 12.20 59.22
C VAL A 92 5.67 12.29 59.76
N GLY A 93 6.65 12.13 58.87
CA GLY A 93 8.06 12.26 59.20
C GLY A 93 8.82 12.81 58.00
N ALA A 94 8.99 14.13 57.98
CA ALA A 94 9.72 14.87 56.98
C ALA A 94 11.19 14.43 56.93
N ASN A 95 11.55 13.63 55.93
CA ASN A 95 12.93 13.39 55.54
C ASN A 95 13.11 13.91 54.12
N LEU A 96 13.47 15.19 54.03
CA LEU A 96 13.91 15.83 52.79
C LEU A 96 15.34 15.35 52.49
N VAL A 97 15.45 14.10 52.07
CA VAL A 97 16.73 13.54 51.58
C VAL A 97 16.95 14.12 50.20
N PHE A 98 17.93 15.01 50.09
CA PHE A 98 18.51 15.45 48.81
C PHE A 98 19.11 14.21 48.14
N ALA A 99 18.31 13.55 47.29
CA ALA A 99 18.76 12.45 46.47
C ALA A 99 19.75 13.01 45.45
N LEU A 100 21.04 12.82 45.71
CA LEU A 100 22.08 12.90 44.69
C LEU A 100 21.60 12.08 43.46
N PRO A 101 21.82 12.54 42.22
CA PRO A 101 21.47 11.77 41.04
C PRO A 101 22.27 10.47 41.08
N THR A 102 21.67 9.42 41.64
CA THR A 102 22.22 8.07 41.65
C THR A 102 22.47 7.72 40.20
N GLN A 103 23.74 7.48 39.89
CA GLN A 103 24.25 7.11 38.57
C GLN A 103 23.36 6.00 38.01
N ARG A 104 22.44 6.40 37.14
CA ARG A 104 21.41 5.52 36.60
C ARG A 104 22.12 4.46 35.78
N ASP A 105 21.97 3.21 36.18
CA ASP A 105 22.63 2.07 35.56
C ASP A 105 22.40 2.14 34.03
N PRO A 106 23.47 2.27 33.21
CA PRO A 106 23.35 2.45 31.76
C PRO A 106 22.52 1.33 31.10
N ASN A 107 22.46 0.16 31.72
CA ASN A 107 21.67 -0.97 31.24
C ASN A 107 20.15 -0.72 31.34
N GLN A 108 19.66 0.02 32.35
CA GLN A 108 18.22 0.37 32.44
C GLN A 108 17.76 1.29 31.30
N ASN A 109 18.67 2.05 30.71
CA ASN A 109 18.36 2.93 29.58
C ASN A 109 18.22 2.16 28.26
N ALA A 110 18.91 1.01 28.10
CA ALA A 110 18.86 0.22 26.88
C ALA A 110 17.51 -0.47 26.66
N GLY A 111 16.97 -1.11 27.71
CA GLY A 111 15.64 -1.74 27.64
C GLY A 111 14.51 -0.74 27.38
N SER A 112 14.54 0.41 28.07
CA SER A 112 13.57 1.48 27.86
C SER A 112 13.65 2.11 26.46
N ALA A 113 14.84 2.15 25.84
CA ALA A 113 15.01 2.60 24.46
C ALA A 113 14.37 1.63 23.45
N SER A 114 14.59 0.31 23.59
CA SER A 114 13.98 -0.70 22.71
C SER A 114 12.45 -0.71 22.80
N ARG A 115 11.90 -0.61 24.02
CA ARG A 115 10.44 -0.51 24.22
C ARG A 115 9.86 0.77 23.67
N ARG A 116 10.51 1.92 23.92
CA ARG A 116 10.07 3.20 23.34
C ARG A 116 10.06 3.12 21.82
N ARG A 117 11.08 2.52 21.22
CA ARG A 117 11.15 2.32 19.77
C ARG A 117 10.06 1.37 19.28
N ALA A 118 9.83 0.24 19.95
CA ALA A 118 8.75 -0.69 19.62
C ALA A 118 7.37 -0.02 19.72
N GLY A 119 7.14 0.80 20.76
CA GLY A 119 5.93 1.59 20.91
C GLY A 119 5.73 2.59 19.76
N LEU A 120 6.78 3.31 19.37
CA LEU A 120 6.72 4.22 18.21
C LEU A 120 6.43 3.48 16.90
N GLN A 121 7.00 2.28 16.69
CA GLN A 121 6.71 1.47 15.51
C GLN A 121 5.28 0.92 15.53
N LEU A 122 4.81 0.45 16.70
CA LEU A 122 3.44 -0.03 16.88
C LEU A 122 2.43 1.08 16.62
N GLU A 123 2.66 2.28 17.18
CA GLU A 123 1.84 3.45 16.91
C GLU A 123 1.82 3.77 15.42
N ALA A 124 2.98 3.81 14.76
CA ALA A 124 3.07 4.08 13.33
C ALA A 124 2.31 3.05 12.49
N LEU A 125 2.40 1.76 12.82
CA LEU A 125 1.66 0.68 12.16
C LEU A 125 0.15 0.76 12.42
N GLN A 126 -0.27 1.28 13.57
CA GLN A 126 -1.68 1.49 13.92
C GLN A 126 -2.23 2.83 13.39
N GLY A 127 -1.44 3.60 12.61
CA GLY A 127 -1.83 4.93 12.14
C GLY A 127 -1.85 6.01 13.24
N ARG A 128 -1.34 5.69 14.44
CA ARG A 128 -1.23 6.58 15.61
C ARG A 128 0.16 7.21 15.71
N GLY A 129 0.32 8.16 16.63
CA GLY A 129 1.61 8.80 16.92
C GLY A 129 1.96 10.01 16.04
N ALA A 130 3.20 10.50 16.22
CA ALA A 130 3.68 11.72 15.57
C ALA A 130 3.69 11.58 14.03
N PHE A 131 3.29 12.66 13.33
CA PHE A 131 3.24 12.70 11.87
C PHE A 131 4.58 12.32 11.22
N GLY A 132 5.72 12.74 11.80
CA GLY A 132 7.05 12.45 11.27
C GLY A 132 7.38 10.95 11.22
N ALA A 133 7.09 10.21 12.29
CA ALA A 133 7.33 8.76 12.34
C ALA A 133 6.45 8.00 11.33
N ARG A 134 5.19 8.42 11.19
CA ARG A 134 4.28 7.89 10.17
C ARG A 134 4.79 8.18 8.75
N ALA A 135 5.18 9.42 8.48
CA ALA A 135 5.71 9.83 7.18
C ALA A 135 6.99 9.06 6.80
N GLU A 136 7.90 8.84 7.75
CA GLU A 136 9.11 8.05 7.54
C GLU A 136 8.78 6.59 7.22
N GLY A 137 7.90 5.95 8.02
CA GLY A 137 7.46 4.57 7.78
C GLY A 137 6.82 4.41 6.41
N LEU A 138 5.96 5.35 6.03
CA LEU A 138 5.32 5.39 4.71
C LEU A 138 6.31 5.60 3.58
N LEU A 139 7.27 6.52 3.72
CA LEU A 139 8.28 6.77 2.71
C LEU A 139 9.18 5.54 2.52
N ARG A 140 9.56 4.87 3.61
CA ARG A 140 10.36 3.64 3.55
C ARG A 140 9.57 2.48 2.94
N ARG A 141 8.28 2.34 3.25
CA ARG A 141 7.40 1.33 2.63
C ARG A 141 7.22 1.61 1.14
N PHE A 142 6.92 2.86 0.80
CA PHE A 142 6.81 3.34 -0.58
C PHE A 142 8.09 3.06 -1.37
N ALA A 143 9.27 3.46 -0.85
CA ALA A 143 10.55 3.24 -1.52
C ALA A 143 10.82 1.74 -1.79
N ARG A 144 10.45 0.87 -0.84
CA ARG A 144 10.54 -0.59 -1.02
C ARG A 144 9.56 -1.10 -2.08
N GLN A 145 8.29 -0.74 -1.99
CA GLN A 145 7.26 -1.14 -2.97
C GLN A 145 7.57 -0.61 -4.38
N ALA A 146 8.09 0.61 -4.48
CA ALA A 146 8.50 1.22 -5.73
C ALA A 146 9.77 0.58 -6.32
N ALA A 147 10.52 -0.19 -5.54
CA ALA A 147 11.67 -0.98 -5.98
C ALA A 147 11.34 -2.48 -6.12
N ASP A 148 10.15 -2.92 -5.71
CA ASP A 148 9.77 -4.33 -5.76
C ASP A 148 9.34 -4.71 -7.19
N PRO A 149 10.10 -5.59 -7.88
CA PRO A 149 9.75 -6.03 -9.23
C PRO A 149 8.37 -6.72 -9.29
N ARG A 150 7.88 -7.29 -8.18
CA ARG A 150 6.57 -7.95 -8.11
C ARG A 150 5.41 -6.95 -8.21
N VAL A 151 5.62 -5.71 -7.77
CA VAL A 151 4.63 -4.63 -7.90
C VAL A 151 4.74 -3.95 -9.27
N ILE A 152 5.97 -3.72 -9.73
CA ILE A 152 6.25 -2.98 -10.96
C ILE A 152 5.89 -3.79 -12.21
N ALA A 153 6.26 -5.08 -12.26
CA ALA A 153 6.11 -5.87 -13.48
C ALA A 153 4.65 -6.05 -13.93
N PRO A 154 3.67 -6.36 -13.05
CA PRO A 154 2.27 -6.47 -13.48
C PRO A 154 1.72 -5.16 -14.05
N MET A 155 2.07 -4.04 -13.42
CA MET A 155 1.70 -2.71 -13.91
C MET A 155 2.24 -2.43 -15.31
N MET A 156 3.51 -2.80 -15.55
CA MET A 156 4.12 -2.67 -16.87
C MET A 156 3.41 -3.54 -17.89
N VAL A 157 3.19 -4.83 -17.59
CA VAL A 157 2.52 -5.78 -18.49
C VAL A 157 1.11 -5.28 -18.84
N GLY A 158 0.34 -4.84 -17.84
CA GLY A 158 -0.99 -4.24 -18.05
C GLY A 158 -0.92 -3.01 -18.97
N SER A 159 0.00 -2.08 -18.70
CA SER A 159 0.15 -0.84 -19.48
C SER A 159 0.53 -1.10 -20.95
N VAL A 160 1.41 -2.09 -21.18
CA VAL A 160 1.82 -2.52 -22.53
C VAL A 160 0.62 -3.11 -23.27
N ALA A 161 -0.08 -4.05 -22.62
CA ALA A 161 -1.24 -4.73 -23.17
C ALA A 161 -2.36 -3.72 -23.52
N PHE A 162 -2.64 -2.78 -22.60
CA PHE A 162 -3.53 -1.65 -22.83
C PHE A 162 -3.13 -0.85 -24.06
N GLY A 163 -1.87 -0.42 -24.12
CA GLY A 163 -1.34 0.43 -25.18
C GLY A 163 -1.46 -0.22 -26.56
N ILE A 164 -1.09 -1.51 -26.67
CA ILE A 164 -1.18 -2.26 -27.92
C ILE A 164 -2.65 -2.43 -28.34
N ALA A 165 -3.51 -2.91 -27.44
CA ALA A 165 -4.92 -3.18 -27.74
C ALA A 165 -5.68 -1.89 -28.11
N ARG A 166 -5.49 -0.81 -27.34
CA ARG A 166 -6.08 0.49 -27.62
C ARG A 166 -5.62 1.05 -28.96
N ASN A 167 -4.33 0.98 -29.28
CA ASN A 167 -3.81 1.50 -30.54
C ASN A 167 -4.28 0.69 -31.75
N ALA A 168 -4.33 -0.63 -31.64
CA ALA A 168 -4.89 -1.50 -32.67
C ALA A 168 -6.38 -1.20 -32.90
N ALA A 169 -7.15 -1.04 -31.81
CA ALA A 169 -8.56 -0.66 -31.86
C ALA A 169 -8.75 0.72 -32.49
N LEU A 170 -7.98 1.74 -32.09
CA LEU A 170 -8.03 3.08 -32.70
C LEU A 170 -7.69 3.03 -34.18
N GLY A 171 -6.63 2.33 -34.58
CA GLY A 171 -6.24 2.19 -35.99
C GLY A 171 -7.38 1.60 -36.83
N ARG A 172 -8.05 0.55 -36.32
CA ARG A 172 -9.20 -0.07 -36.99
C ARG A 172 -10.43 0.83 -37.01
N LEU A 173 -10.76 1.49 -35.90
CA LEU A 173 -11.94 2.36 -35.80
C LEU A 173 -11.80 3.62 -36.65
N LEU A 174 -10.61 4.23 -36.69
CA LEU A 174 -10.33 5.40 -37.51
C LEU A 174 -10.20 5.06 -38.99
N GLY A 175 -9.69 3.87 -39.33
CA GLY A 175 -9.60 3.37 -40.70
C GLY A 175 -10.92 2.90 -41.31
N SER A 176 -11.97 2.68 -40.50
CA SER A 176 -13.25 2.21 -40.99
C SER A 176 -14.02 3.30 -41.74
N ALA A 177 -14.29 3.10 -43.04
CA ALA A 177 -15.01 4.02 -43.92
C ALA A 177 -16.49 4.25 -43.56
N ARG A 178 -17.11 3.34 -42.78
CA ARG A 178 -18.55 3.36 -42.43
C ARG A 178 -18.89 3.96 -41.06
N ALA A 179 -17.91 4.51 -40.34
CA ALA A 179 -18.13 4.99 -38.98
C ALA A 179 -18.77 6.39 -38.95
N SER A 180 -19.87 6.53 -38.19
CA SER A 180 -20.56 7.80 -37.89
C SER A 180 -19.68 8.76 -37.08
N ALA A 181 -20.04 10.05 -37.05
CA ALA A 181 -19.27 11.08 -36.34
C ALA A 181 -19.03 10.76 -34.85
N PHE A 182 -19.99 10.13 -34.18
CA PHE A 182 -19.83 9.69 -32.79
C PHE A 182 -18.77 8.58 -32.68
N THR A 183 -18.77 7.62 -33.60
CA THR A 183 -17.82 6.49 -33.62
C THR A 183 -16.41 6.82 -34.12
N ARG A 184 -16.18 8.03 -34.68
CA ARG A 184 -14.83 8.50 -35.10
C ARG A 184 -14.21 9.57 -34.20
N GLY A 185 -15.00 10.18 -33.31
CA GLY A 185 -14.54 11.18 -32.35
C GLY A 185 -14.35 10.59 -30.94
N TRP A 186 -14.96 11.23 -29.94
CA TRP A 186 -14.93 10.76 -28.55
C TRP A 186 -15.37 9.30 -28.37
N GLY A 187 -16.37 8.83 -29.15
CA GLY A 187 -16.80 7.44 -29.10
C GLY A 187 -15.73 6.44 -29.57
N ALA A 188 -14.87 6.81 -30.52
CA ALA A 188 -13.73 5.98 -30.93
C ALA A 188 -12.74 5.80 -29.78
N TYR A 189 -12.44 6.90 -29.07
CA TYR A 189 -11.54 6.89 -27.93
C TYR A 189 -12.11 6.12 -26.74
N LEU A 190 -13.41 6.28 -26.45
CA LEU A 190 -14.09 5.52 -25.42
C LEU A 190 -14.12 4.03 -25.76
N ALA A 191 -14.50 3.66 -26.98
CA ALA A 191 -14.54 2.28 -27.43
C ALA A 191 -13.15 1.63 -27.42
N ALA A 192 -12.13 2.30 -27.98
CA ALA A 192 -10.77 1.79 -27.95
C ALA A 192 -10.18 1.76 -26.52
N GLY A 193 -10.56 2.71 -25.67
CA GLY A 193 -10.23 2.72 -24.25
C GLY A 193 -10.84 1.54 -23.50
N GLY A 194 -12.11 1.22 -23.79
CA GLY A 194 -12.81 0.06 -23.25
C GLY A 194 -12.20 -1.26 -23.72
N ILE A 195 -11.88 -1.40 -25.02
CA ILE A 195 -11.18 -2.57 -25.56
C ILE A 195 -9.81 -2.72 -24.91
N GLY A 196 -9.04 -1.63 -24.83
CA GLY A 196 -7.76 -1.62 -24.14
C GLY A 196 -7.89 -2.07 -22.69
N PHE A 197 -8.88 -1.54 -21.97
CA PHE A 197 -9.15 -1.92 -20.57
C PHE A 197 -9.52 -3.40 -20.41
N GLY A 198 -10.34 -3.94 -21.32
CA GLY A 198 -10.71 -5.36 -21.33
C GLY A 198 -9.52 -6.30 -21.52
N VAL A 199 -8.44 -5.85 -22.18
CA VAL A 199 -7.19 -6.60 -22.34
C VAL A 199 -6.21 -6.35 -21.18
N GLU A 200 -6.16 -5.12 -20.68
CA GLU A 200 -5.28 -4.71 -19.57
C GLU A 200 -5.62 -5.44 -18.27
N LEU A 201 -6.89 -5.50 -17.91
CA LEU A 201 -7.34 -6.07 -16.64
C LEU A 201 -6.90 -7.53 -16.45
N PRO A 202 -7.16 -8.47 -17.38
CA PRO A 202 -6.67 -9.84 -17.25
C PRO A 202 -5.15 -9.92 -17.31
N ALA A 203 -4.49 -9.10 -18.15
CA ALA A 203 -3.02 -9.07 -18.21
C ALA A 203 -2.41 -8.66 -16.86
N PHE A 204 -2.97 -7.65 -16.20
CA PHE A 204 -2.57 -7.19 -14.88
C PHE A 204 -2.80 -8.26 -13.80
N VAL A 205 -4.03 -8.80 -13.72
CA VAL A 205 -4.39 -9.79 -12.68
C VAL A 205 -3.55 -11.07 -12.81
N LEU A 206 -3.39 -11.60 -14.03
CA LEU A 206 -2.65 -12.84 -14.25
C LEU A 206 -1.15 -12.66 -13.99
N SER A 207 -0.57 -11.52 -14.39
CA SER A 207 0.85 -11.23 -14.11
C SER A 207 1.10 -10.98 -12.62
N ALA A 208 0.19 -10.28 -11.92
CA ALA A 208 0.27 -10.11 -10.47
C ALA A 208 0.25 -11.45 -9.73
N ARG A 209 -0.66 -12.35 -10.11
CA ARG A 209 -0.72 -13.70 -9.52
C ARG A 209 0.52 -14.54 -9.85
N ALA A 210 1.07 -14.43 -11.06
CA ALA A 210 2.28 -15.13 -11.44
C ALA A 210 3.52 -14.68 -10.63
N MET A 211 3.59 -13.39 -10.27
CA MET A 211 4.73 -12.81 -9.56
C MET A 211 4.61 -12.86 -8.03
N GLY A 212 3.40 -12.65 -7.50
CA GLY A 212 3.13 -12.57 -6.07
C GLY A 212 2.50 -13.82 -5.45
N GLY A 213 2.11 -14.79 -6.27
CA GLY A 213 1.32 -15.93 -5.85
C GLY A 213 -0.17 -15.60 -5.69
N ALA A 214 -0.99 -16.65 -5.66
CA ALA A 214 -2.44 -16.54 -5.48
C ALA A 214 -2.81 -16.44 -4.00
N GLN A 215 -3.09 -15.24 -3.50
CA GLN A 215 -3.57 -15.06 -2.11
C GLN A 215 -5.09 -15.01 -1.98
N ARG A 216 -5.80 -14.59 -3.04
CA ARG A 216 -7.26 -14.41 -3.03
C ARG A 216 -7.93 -15.20 -4.17
N PRO A 217 -9.25 -15.47 -4.10
CA PRO A 217 -10.02 -15.99 -5.23
C PRO A 217 -9.89 -15.09 -6.46
N LEU A 218 -9.80 -15.69 -7.65
CA LEU A 218 -9.57 -14.97 -8.91
C LEU A 218 -10.60 -13.84 -9.15
N GLY A 219 -11.88 -14.09 -8.84
CA GLY A 219 -12.93 -13.09 -8.99
C GLY A 219 -12.73 -11.83 -8.12
N GLN A 220 -12.16 -11.97 -6.91
CA GLN A 220 -11.88 -10.82 -6.04
C GLN A 220 -10.73 -9.99 -6.60
N ASP A 221 -9.69 -10.62 -7.15
CA ASP A 221 -8.60 -9.91 -7.80
C ASP A 221 -9.07 -9.12 -9.03
N PHE A 222 -9.93 -9.73 -9.86
CA PHE A 222 -10.54 -9.05 -11.01
C PHE A 222 -11.41 -7.87 -10.60
N LEU A 223 -12.23 -8.04 -9.56
CA LEU A 223 -13.12 -6.98 -9.10
C LEU A 223 -12.33 -5.80 -8.50
N GLY A 224 -11.37 -6.07 -7.62
CA GLY A 224 -10.51 -5.03 -7.04
C GLY A 224 -9.67 -4.31 -8.10
N ALA A 225 -8.95 -5.06 -8.94
CA ALA A 225 -8.18 -4.47 -10.03
C ALA A 225 -9.07 -3.69 -11.02
N GLY A 226 -10.27 -4.19 -11.31
CA GLY A 226 -11.24 -3.57 -12.20
C GLY A 226 -11.76 -2.23 -11.65
N LEU A 227 -12.10 -2.18 -10.36
CA LEU A 227 -12.51 -0.95 -9.68
C LEU A 227 -11.38 0.08 -9.65
N THR A 228 -10.18 -0.35 -9.25
CA THR A 228 -9.01 0.53 -9.15
C THR A 228 -8.59 1.10 -10.51
N LEU A 229 -8.38 0.24 -11.52
CA LEU A 229 -8.01 0.70 -12.86
C LEU A 229 -9.14 1.48 -13.54
N GLY A 230 -10.40 1.07 -13.35
CA GLY A 230 -11.57 1.76 -13.89
C GLY A 230 -11.71 3.17 -13.35
N ALA A 231 -11.62 3.34 -12.02
CA ALA A 231 -11.69 4.64 -11.38
C ALA A 231 -10.53 5.56 -11.80
N LEU A 232 -9.29 5.04 -11.80
CA LEU A 232 -8.11 5.79 -12.27
C LEU A 232 -8.29 6.33 -13.69
N LYS A 233 -8.84 5.52 -14.60
CA LYS A 233 -9.08 5.95 -15.99
C LYS A 233 -10.21 6.96 -16.11
N ALA A 234 -11.35 6.71 -15.45
CA ALA A 234 -12.49 7.62 -15.48
C ALA A 234 -12.10 9.01 -14.98
N PHE A 235 -11.40 9.08 -13.83
CA PHE A 235 -10.91 10.33 -13.29
C PHE A 235 -9.78 10.92 -14.13
N GLY A 236 -8.87 10.11 -14.66
CA GLY A 236 -7.83 10.58 -15.58
C GLY A 236 -8.42 11.27 -16.82
N TRP A 237 -9.48 10.72 -17.40
CA TRP A 237 -10.21 11.36 -18.50
C TRP A 237 -10.89 12.65 -18.07
N GLY A 238 -11.56 12.65 -16.91
CA GLY A 238 -12.18 13.86 -16.35
C GLY A 238 -11.17 14.98 -16.10
N GLY A 239 -10.01 14.66 -15.52
CA GLY A 239 -8.94 15.62 -15.25
C GLY A 239 -8.32 16.19 -16.53
N GLN A 240 -8.15 15.38 -17.57
CA GLN A 240 -7.69 15.86 -18.88
C GLN A 240 -8.74 16.73 -19.59
N ALA A 241 -10.01 16.33 -19.53
CA ALA A 241 -11.11 17.13 -20.08
C ALA A 241 -11.23 18.49 -19.37
N ALA A 242 -11.15 18.51 -18.03
CA ALA A 242 -11.15 19.73 -17.24
C ALA A 242 -9.95 20.63 -17.57
N ARG A 243 -8.76 20.05 -17.71
CA ARG A 243 -7.55 20.79 -18.12
C ARG A 243 -7.69 21.41 -19.51
N ARG A 244 -8.31 20.70 -20.46
CA ARG A 244 -8.59 21.24 -21.80
C ARG A 244 -9.62 22.37 -21.75
N ALA A 245 -10.68 22.21 -20.97
CA ALA A 245 -11.70 23.25 -20.78
C ALA A 245 -11.14 24.52 -20.13
N ALA A 246 -10.11 24.39 -19.28
CA ALA A 246 -9.40 25.54 -18.71
C ALA A 246 -8.43 26.23 -19.69
N GLY A 247 -8.13 25.60 -20.83
CA GLY A 247 -6.98 25.86 -21.72
C GLY A 247 -6.90 27.23 -22.39
N ASP A 248 -8.00 27.99 -22.45
CA ASP A 248 -7.99 29.33 -23.07
C ASP A 248 -7.87 30.48 -22.06
N ARG A 249 -7.97 30.18 -20.75
CA ARG A 249 -7.90 31.22 -19.72
C ARG A 249 -6.50 31.20 -19.10
N VAL A 250 -5.65 32.14 -19.53
CA VAL A 250 -4.25 32.31 -19.05
C VAL A 250 -4.15 32.21 -17.52
N LEU A 251 -5.12 32.78 -16.80
CA LEU A 251 -5.17 32.82 -15.33
C LEU A 251 -5.48 31.46 -14.67
N LEU A 252 -6.14 30.53 -15.38
CA LEU A 252 -6.47 29.20 -14.87
C LEU A 252 -5.41 28.14 -15.24
N LYS A 253 -4.45 28.47 -16.10
CA LYS A 253 -3.47 27.50 -16.61
C LYS A 253 -2.58 26.93 -15.50
N ASP A 254 -2.16 27.77 -14.55
CA ASP A 254 -1.32 27.35 -13.43
C ASP A 254 -2.11 26.50 -12.42
N LEU A 255 -3.36 26.86 -12.16
CA LEU A 255 -4.30 26.07 -11.36
C LEU A 255 -4.68 24.74 -12.02
N ALA A 256 -4.68 24.68 -13.37
CA ALA A 256 -5.00 23.48 -14.12
C ALA A 256 -3.85 22.48 -14.23
N ARG A 257 -2.60 22.90 -13.97
CA ARG A 257 -1.41 22.05 -14.04
C ARG A 257 -1.47 20.83 -13.11
N PRO A 258 -1.88 20.93 -11.83
CA PRO A 258 -2.00 19.77 -10.95
C PRO A 258 -3.26 18.92 -11.20
N LEU A 259 -4.24 19.39 -12.00
CA LEU A 259 -5.54 18.69 -12.14
C LEU A 259 -5.41 17.21 -12.54
N PRO A 260 -4.55 16.80 -13.47
CA PRO A 260 -4.42 15.37 -13.79
C PRO A 260 -3.92 14.55 -12.60
N ALA A 261 -3.02 15.10 -11.79
CA ALA A 261 -2.48 14.41 -10.62
C ALA A 261 -3.52 14.31 -9.50
N VAL A 262 -4.25 15.41 -9.25
CA VAL A 262 -5.36 15.44 -8.30
C VAL A 262 -6.45 14.46 -8.73
N ALA A 263 -6.81 14.44 -10.01
CA ALA A 263 -7.82 13.52 -10.52
C ALA A 263 -7.38 12.05 -10.37
N GLY A 264 -6.13 11.72 -10.72
CA GLY A 264 -5.60 10.37 -10.53
C GLY A 264 -5.62 9.94 -9.06
N PHE A 265 -5.19 10.80 -8.14
CA PHE A 265 -5.25 10.54 -6.71
C PHE A 265 -6.70 10.36 -6.22
N SER A 266 -7.62 11.23 -6.61
CA SER A 266 -9.04 11.14 -6.24
C SER A 266 -9.71 9.88 -6.78
N GLY A 267 -9.37 9.46 -8.00
CA GLY A 267 -9.87 8.19 -8.57
C GLY A 267 -9.40 6.99 -7.77
N LEU A 268 -8.14 6.98 -7.33
CA LEU A 268 -7.61 5.92 -6.48
C LEU A 268 -8.23 5.91 -5.08
N ALA A 269 -8.40 7.09 -4.48
CA ALA A 269 -9.10 7.23 -3.20
C ALA A 269 -10.53 6.68 -3.28
N LEU A 270 -11.26 7.03 -4.34
CA LEU A 270 -12.60 6.51 -4.56
C LEU A 270 -12.58 4.98 -4.72
N ALA A 271 -11.65 4.42 -5.49
CA ALA A 271 -11.53 2.98 -5.66
C ALA A 271 -11.33 2.27 -4.32
N HIS A 272 -10.40 2.75 -3.49
CA HIS A 272 -10.18 2.19 -2.15
C HIS A 272 -11.45 2.24 -1.28
N LYS A 273 -12.23 3.34 -1.35
CA LYS A 273 -13.51 3.43 -0.61
C LYS A 273 -14.56 2.48 -1.14
N LEU A 274 -14.63 2.27 -2.45
CA LEU A 274 -15.50 1.26 -3.05
C LEU A 274 -15.08 -0.15 -2.65
N GLU A 275 -13.78 -0.45 -2.62
CA GLU A 275 -13.25 -1.73 -2.17
C GLU A 275 -13.54 -2.00 -0.69
N GLU A 276 -13.38 -1.00 0.19
CA GLU A 276 -13.78 -1.08 1.61
C GLU A 276 -15.29 -1.35 1.72
N GLY A 277 -16.13 -0.62 0.97
CA GLY A 277 -17.58 -0.79 0.99
C GLY A 277 -18.07 -2.15 0.47
N LEU A 278 -17.29 -2.78 -0.43
CA LEU A 278 -17.56 -4.12 -0.96
C LEU A 278 -16.90 -5.24 -0.15
N GLY A 279 -16.19 -4.92 0.94
CA GLY A 279 -15.47 -5.89 1.76
C GLY A 279 -14.27 -6.55 1.06
N LEU A 280 -13.77 -5.96 -0.03
CA LEU A 280 -12.57 -6.43 -0.75
C LEU A 280 -11.28 -5.95 -0.06
N ARG A 281 -11.40 -4.91 0.76
CA ARG A 281 -10.32 -4.32 1.54
C ARG A 281 -10.77 -4.15 3.00
N PRO A 282 -9.89 -4.41 3.98
CA PRO A 282 -10.17 -4.06 5.37
C PRO A 282 -10.42 -2.57 5.53
N HIS A 283 -11.28 -2.20 6.47
CA HIS A 283 -11.53 -0.80 6.79
C HIS A 283 -10.27 -0.15 7.42
N SER A 284 -9.82 0.96 6.86
CA SER A 284 -8.70 1.75 7.39
C SER A 284 -9.19 3.07 7.98
N ASP A 285 -8.52 3.54 9.03
CA ASP A 285 -8.73 4.90 9.55
C ASP A 285 -8.36 5.95 8.50
N ALA A 286 -8.90 7.17 8.64
CA ALA A 286 -8.72 8.23 7.63
C ALA A 286 -7.24 8.60 7.39
N GLY A 287 -6.40 8.52 8.43
CA GLY A 287 -4.97 8.83 8.32
C GLY A 287 -4.23 7.78 7.48
N THR A 288 -4.40 6.51 7.84
CA THR A 288 -3.82 5.39 7.09
C THR A 288 -4.38 5.30 5.67
N PHE A 289 -5.68 5.59 5.49
CA PHE A 289 -6.31 5.61 4.17
C PHE A 289 -5.64 6.61 3.21
N LEU A 290 -5.41 7.85 3.64
CA LEU A 290 -4.77 8.87 2.80
C LEU A 290 -3.31 8.49 2.49
N ALA A 291 -2.61 7.99 3.50
CA ALA A 291 -1.23 7.53 3.38
C ALA A 291 -1.08 6.38 2.39
N ASP A 292 -1.90 5.34 2.51
CA ASP A 292 -1.93 4.19 1.60
C ASP A 292 -2.28 4.63 0.18
N THR A 293 -3.24 5.53 0.02
CA THR A 293 -3.64 6.06 -1.28
C THR A 293 -2.51 6.84 -1.93
N LEU A 294 -1.79 7.68 -1.16
CA LEU A 294 -0.64 8.42 -1.66
C LEU A 294 0.50 7.48 -2.06
N ALA A 295 0.83 6.49 -1.23
CA ALA A 295 1.86 5.51 -1.52
C ALA A 295 1.54 4.72 -2.79
N ALA A 296 0.30 4.24 -2.92
CA ALA A 296 -0.17 3.54 -4.11
C ALA A 296 -0.14 4.45 -5.36
N TYR A 297 -0.58 5.71 -5.25
CA TYR A 297 -0.53 6.68 -6.34
C TYR A 297 0.89 6.95 -6.83
N LEU A 298 1.83 7.15 -5.90
CA LEU A 298 3.24 7.34 -6.24
C LEU A 298 3.83 6.08 -6.89
N SER A 299 3.47 4.89 -6.40
CA SER A 299 3.98 3.62 -6.93
C SER A 299 3.48 3.39 -8.36
N LEU A 300 2.20 3.67 -8.60
CA LEU A 300 1.62 3.67 -9.95
C LEU A 300 2.38 4.64 -10.90
N GLY A 301 2.73 5.83 -10.41
CA GLY A 301 3.50 6.81 -11.17
C GLY A 301 4.91 6.36 -11.53
N VAL A 302 5.61 5.71 -10.59
CA VAL A 302 6.94 5.12 -10.81
C VAL A 302 6.87 3.96 -11.81
N GLY A 303 5.96 3.01 -11.58
CA GLY A 303 5.75 1.85 -12.46
C GLY A 303 5.39 2.26 -13.89
N GLY A 304 4.51 3.25 -14.05
CA GLY A 304 4.14 3.79 -15.36
C GLY A 304 5.33 4.40 -16.12
N ARG A 305 6.18 5.18 -15.44
CA ARG A 305 7.38 5.77 -16.05
C ARG A 305 8.43 4.73 -16.42
N LEU A 306 8.66 3.75 -15.55
CA LEU A 306 9.58 2.63 -15.83
C LEU A 306 9.10 1.80 -17.02
N GLY A 307 7.80 1.49 -17.09
CA GLY A 307 7.21 0.81 -18.23
C GLY A 307 7.38 1.57 -19.54
N GLN A 308 7.16 2.89 -19.53
CA GLN A 308 7.41 3.74 -20.69
C GLN A 308 8.89 3.79 -21.09
N ALA A 309 9.80 3.86 -20.11
CA ALA A 309 11.24 3.84 -20.36
C ALA A 309 11.68 2.53 -21.01
N LEU A 310 11.16 1.39 -20.55
CA LEU A 310 11.49 0.05 -21.07
C LEU A 310 10.96 -0.19 -22.48
N LEU A 311 9.78 0.35 -22.83
CA LEU A 311 9.25 0.30 -24.19
C LEU A 311 10.04 1.19 -25.17
N GLY A 312 10.87 2.08 -24.62
CA GLY A 312 11.75 2.95 -25.38
C GLY A 312 11.05 4.14 -26.03
N ARG A 313 11.86 5.12 -26.46
CA ARG A 313 11.40 6.37 -27.07
C ARG A 313 10.57 6.16 -28.34
N ARG A 314 10.83 5.08 -29.08
CA ARG A 314 10.10 4.76 -30.32
C ARG A 314 8.62 4.44 -30.05
N PHE A 315 8.33 3.69 -28.99
CA PHE A 315 6.96 3.37 -28.63
C PHE A 315 6.20 4.61 -28.14
N ALA A 316 6.83 5.40 -27.27
CA ALA A 316 6.27 6.68 -26.80
C ALA A 316 6.00 7.64 -27.97
N GLY A 317 6.93 7.73 -28.92
CA GLY A 317 6.77 8.51 -30.15
C GLY A 317 5.57 8.05 -30.98
N ARG A 318 5.41 6.74 -31.20
CA ARG A 318 4.24 6.19 -31.90
C ARG A 318 2.93 6.48 -31.17
N GLN A 319 2.90 6.40 -29.84
CA GLN A 319 1.69 6.74 -29.06
C GLN A 319 1.33 8.22 -29.20
N ALA A 320 2.32 9.12 -29.06
CA ALA A 320 2.11 10.55 -29.24
C ALA A 320 1.65 10.89 -30.66
N GLU A 321 2.25 10.26 -31.68
CA GLU A 321 1.87 10.44 -33.07
C GLU A 321 0.44 9.99 -33.35
N LEU A 322 0.05 8.78 -32.88
CA LEU A 322 -1.32 8.29 -33.01
C LEU A 322 -2.32 9.22 -32.31
N GLN A 323 -1.96 9.77 -31.16
CA GLN A 323 -2.79 10.72 -30.45
C GLN A 323 -2.97 12.02 -31.24
N VAL A 324 -1.90 12.62 -31.75
CA VAL A 324 -1.97 13.84 -32.58
C VAL A 324 -2.78 13.61 -33.85
N ARG A 325 -2.56 12.49 -34.55
CA ARG A 325 -3.33 12.14 -35.76
C ARG A 325 -4.82 12.03 -35.47
N ALA A 326 -5.17 11.40 -34.36
CA ALA A 326 -6.55 11.23 -33.96
C ALA A 326 -7.19 12.54 -33.46
N GLU A 327 -6.42 13.46 -32.86
CA GLU A 327 -6.89 14.81 -32.50
C GLU A 327 -7.12 15.68 -33.75
N ARG A 328 -6.16 15.74 -34.68
CA ARG A 328 -6.32 16.48 -35.96
C ARG A 328 -7.50 15.98 -36.78
N ALA A 329 -7.69 14.66 -36.85
CA ALA A 329 -8.82 14.06 -37.55
C ALA A 329 -10.19 14.44 -36.94
N ALA A 330 -10.23 14.78 -35.65
CA ALA A 330 -11.42 15.31 -35.00
C ALA A 330 -11.63 16.80 -35.31
N GLU A 331 -10.57 17.60 -35.29
CA GLU A 331 -10.61 19.05 -35.57
C GLU A 331 -11.05 19.37 -36.99
N THR A 332 -10.45 18.74 -38.01
CA THR A 332 -10.78 18.99 -39.43
C THR A 332 -12.26 18.74 -39.74
N ARG A 333 -12.93 17.82 -39.03
CA ARG A 333 -14.36 17.56 -39.21
C ARG A 333 -15.27 18.51 -38.44
N LEU A 334 -14.78 19.04 -37.33
CA LEU A 334 -15.52 20.06 -36.58
C LEU A 334 -15.57 21.35 -37.42
N GLN A 335 -14.48 21.66 -38.13
CA GLN A 335 -14.44 22.72 -39.15
C GLN A 335 -15.39 22.42 -40.31
N ALA A 336 -15.33 21.23 -40.92
CA ALA A 336 -16.22 20.86 -42.02
C ALA A 336 -17.72 20.74 -41.67
N ARG A 337 -18.10 20.88 -40.39
CA ARG A 337 -19.51 20.98 -39.94
C ARG A 337 -19.99 22.40 -39.74
N LEU A 338 -19.06 23.36 -39.63
CA LEU A 338 -19.36 24.77 -39.46
C LEU A 338 -19.46 25.49 -40.81
N GLU A 339 -18.93 24.88 -41.87
CA GLU A 339 -19.13 25.23 -43.28
C GLU A 339 -20.42 24.61 -43.82
#